data_AF-A0A3D1DL80-F1
#
_entry.id   AF-A0A3D1DL80-F1
#
_cell.length_a   1.000
_cell.length_b   1.000
_cell.length_c   1.000
_cell.angle_alpha   90.00
_cell.angle_beta   90.00
_cell.angle_gamma   90.00
#
_symmetry.space_group_name_H-M   'P 1'
#
loop_
_entity.id
_entity.type
_entity.pdbx_description
1 polymer ?
#
loop_
_entity_poly.entity_id
_entity_poly.type
_entity_poly.pdbx_seq_one_letter_code
_entity_poly.pdbx_strand_id
1 'polypeptide(L)'
;MNRGMRVASAGRGGAVSWRAIVMMMGLACSVLLVAAFMKWRTESLQKKRASNPRRERVGRLTLWFDEYPDHGYEEWQTTGPHSNLRKQDYADPQTCRKCHKKNYDAWHEHPHRKMNLLASADTVVGDFSGEASIRYRGGTATFETGEDGFRMTLARDEATRVYEVVETIGSRFFQYYVGSLVKGPEPEAHPMYQARFVLPFGYWLDE
;
A
#
# COMPACT_ATOMS: atom_id res chain seq x y z
N MET A 1 -54.45 31.20 84.46
CA MET A 1 -55.24 30.11 83.84
C MET A 1 -55.71 30.61 82.47
N ASN A 2 -55.67 29.90 81.35
CA ASN A 2 -55.42 28.49 81.05
C ASN A 2 -54.88 28.36 79.61
N ARG A 3 -54.19 27.24 79.37
CA ARG A 3 -53.47 26.78 78.18
C ARG A 3 -54.34 26.70 76.92
N GLY A 4 -53.72 26.99 75.76
CA GLY A 4 -54.23 26.66 74.43
C GLY A 4 -53.08 26.43 73.46
N MET A 5 -52.54 25.20 73.46
CA MET A 5 -51.43 24.73 72.65
C MET A 5 -51.90 24.46 71.20
N ARG A 6 -51.24 25.03 70.18
CA ARG A 6 -51.36 24.54 68.78
C ARG A 6 -49.99 24.49 68.10
N VAL A 7 -49.40 23.30 68.23
CA VAL A 7 -48.68 22.48 67.24
C VAL A 7 -48.09 23.19 66.02
N ALA A 8 -46.77 23.11 65.92
CA ALA A 8 -45.98 23.40 64.73
C ALA A 8 -46.40 22.52 63.54
N SER A 9 -46.67 23.15 62.40
CA SER A 9 -46.83 22.47 61.11
C SER A 9 -45.44 22.08 60.60
N ALA A 10 -45.13 20.78 60.62
CA ALA A 10 -43.98 20.22 59.92
C ALA A 10 -44.16 20.40 58.40
N GLY A 11 -43.22 21.10 57.77
CA GLY A 11 -43.13 21.23 56.32
C GLY A 11 -42.99 19.86 55.66
N ARG A 12 -43.83 19.61 54.65
CA ARG A 12 -43.89 18.36 53.88
C ARG A 12 -42.56 18.14 53.15
N GLY A 13 -41.84 17.07 53.47
CA GLY A 13 -40.81 16.53 52.59
C GLY A 13 -41.44 16.10 51.26
N GLY A 14 -40.85 16.53 50.14
CA GLY A 14 -41.34 16.25 48.80
C GLY A 14 -41.37 14.75 48.51
N ALA A 15 -42.57 14.18 48.40
CA ALA A 15 -42.74 12.78 48.02
C ALA A 15 -42.41 12.62 46.53
N VAL A 16 -41.39 11.81 46.22
CA VAL A 16 -41.04 11.47 44.83
C VAL A 16 -42.17 10.65 44.21
N SER A 17 -42.64 11.06 43.04
CA SER A 17 -43.73 10.39 42.34
C SER A 17 -43.34 8.98 41.89
N TRP A 18 -44.12 7.97 42.28
CA TRP A 18 -43.94 6.58 41.84
C TRP A 18 -43.86 6.45 40.31
N ARG A 19 -44.62 7.27 39.57
CA ARG A 19 -44.59 7.29 38.09
C ARG A 19 -43.23 7.76 37.55
N ALA A 20 -42.57 8.68 38.25
CA ALA A 20 -41.23 9.15 37.88
C ALA A 20 -40.17 8.06 38.13
N ILE A 21 -40.29 7.31 39.23
CA ILE A 21 -39.39 6.19 39.53
C ILE A 21 -39.51 5.09 38.47
N VAL A 22 -40.74 4.70 38.11
CA VAL A 22 -40.98 3.68 37.07
C VAL A 22 -40.45 4.12 35.71
N MET A 23 -40.65 5.39 35.33
CA MET A 23 -40.08 5.92 34.08
C MET A 23 -38.55 5.92 34.09
N MET A 24 -37.91 6.35 35.18
CA MET A 24 -36.44 6.33 35.29
C MET A 24 -35.88 4.90 35.26
N MET A 25 -36.54 3.95 35.94
CA MET A 25 -36.14 2.54 35.90
C MET A 25 -36.29 1.95 34.49
N GLY A 26 -37.39 2.28 33.79
CA GLY A 26 -37.58 1.86 32.39
C GLY A 26 -36.48 2.38 31.48
N LEU A 27 -36.14 3.67 31.60
CA LEU A 27 -35.10 4.33 30.81
C LEU A 27 -33.71 3.75 31.11
N ALA A 28 -33.39 3.53 32.39
CA ALA A 28 -32.15 2.88 32.80
C ALA A 28 -32.05 1.43 32.28
N CYS A 29 -33.15 0.68 32.32
CA CYS A 29 -33.22 -0.68 31.79
C CYS A 29 -33.00 -0.71 30.27
N SER A 30 -33.62 0.22 29.53
CA SER A 30 -33.40 0.35 28.08
C SER A 30 -31.95 0.68 27.75
N VAL A 31 -31.31 1.59 28.49
CA VAL A 31 -29.89 1.93 28.29
C VAL A 31 -29.00 0.72 28.55
N LEU A 32 -29.24 -0.02 29.63
CA LEU A 32 -28.49 -1.24 29.96
C LEU A 32 -28.67 -2.33 28.90
N LEU A 33 -29.88 -2.50 28.38
CA LEU A 33 -30.15 -3.48 27.31
C LEU A 33 -29.44 -3.10 26.01
N VAL A 34 -29.43 -1.81 25.63
CA VAL A 34 -28.69 -1.32 24.46
C VAL A 34 -27.19 -1.51 24.67
N ALA A 35 -26.65 -1.18 25.84
CA ALA A 35 -25.24 -1.37 26.14
C ALA A 35 -24.83 -2.85 26.13
N ALA A 36 -25.65 -3.74 26.68
CA ALA A 36 -25.43 -5.17 26.67
C ALA A 36 -25.50 -5.74 25.24
N PHE A 37 -26.47 -5.30 24.43
CA PHE A 37 -26.58 -5.68 23.02
C PHE A 37 -25.39 -5.19 22.21
N MET A 38 -24.95 -3.95 22.41
CA MET A 38 -23.77 -3.38 21.76
C MET A 38 -22.51 -4.18 22.15
N LYS A 39 -22.32 -4.48 23.44
CA LYS A 39 -21.19 -5.29 23.92
C LYS A 39 -21.20 -6.70 23.31
N TRP A 40 -22.34 -7.38 23.34
CA TRP A 40 -22.50 -8.72 22.74
C TRP A 40 -22.26 -8.70 21.22
N ARG A 41 -22.77 -7.67 20.52
CA ARG A 41 -22.54 -7.48 19.09
C ARG A 41 -21.05 -7.29 18.81
N THR A 42 -20.36 -6.43 19.55
CA THR A 42 -18.92 -6.21 19.37
C THR A 42 -18.12 -7.48 19.65
N GLU A 43 -18.37 -8.17 20.77
CA GLU A 43 -17.67 -9.42 21.11
C GLU A 43 -17.95 -10.55 20.10
N SER A 44 -19.17 -10.65 19.58
CA SER A 44 -19.52 -11.66 18.58
C SER A 44 -18.93 -11.36 17.19
N LEU A 45 -18.87 -10.08 16.80
CA LEU A 45 -18.18 -9.65 15.58
C LEU A 45 -16.68 -9.89 15.69
N GLN A 46 -16.06 -9.53 16.82
CA GLN A 46 -14.64 -9.81 17.10
C GLN A 46 -14.33 -11.30 17.06
N LYS A 47 -15.14 -12.14 17.73
CA LYS A 47 -14.95 -13.60 17.68
C LYS A 47 -15.09 -14.17 16.27
N LYS A 48 -16.04 -13.70 15.47
CA LYS A 48 -16.17 -14.11 14.06
C LYS A 48 -14.97 -13.67 13.22
N ARG A 49 -14.44 -12.46 13.43
CA ARG A 49 -13.27 -11.93 12.70
C ARG A 49 -11.97 -12.66 13.08
N ALA A 50 -11.74 -12.87 14.37
CA ALA A 50 -10.62 -13.66 14.88
C ALA A 50 -10.67 -15.13 14.41
N SER A 51 -11.86 -15.69 14.17
CA SER A 51 -12.01 -17.05 13.63
C SER A 51 -11.67 -17.17 12.14
N ASN A 52 -11.52 -16.05 11.42
CA ASN A 52 -11.26 -16.05 9.98
C ASN A 52 -10.29 -14.93 9.55
N PRO A 53 -9.05 -14.92 10.07
CA PRO A 53 -8.05 -13.93 9.68
C PRO A 53 -7.78 -14.01 8.18
N ARG A 54 -7.47 -12.86 7.56
CA ARG A 54 -7.09 -12.83 6.14
C ARG A 54 -5.80 -13.63 5.98
N ARG A 55 -5.96 -14.83 5.44
CA ARG A 55 -4.87 -15.73 5.05
C ARG A 55 -4.70 -15.67 3.55
N GLU A 56 -3.53 -15.25 3.10
CA GLU A 56 -3.17 -15.33 1.68
C GLU A 56 -2.14 -16.42 1.49
N ARG A 57 -2.44 -17.40 0.63
CA ARG A 57 -1.54 -18.52 0.37
C ARG A 57 -0.81 -18.28 -0.94
N VAL A 58 0.48 -18.01 -0.86
CA VAL A 58 1.37 -17.85 -2.02
C VAL A 58 2.28 -19.08 -2.06
N GLY A 59 1.90 -20.08 -2.87
CA GLY A 59 2.60 -21.37 -2.93
C GLY A 59 2.53 -22.14 -1.61
N ARG A 60 3.70 -22.41 -0.98
CA ARG A 60 3.77 -23.07 0.34
C ARG A 60 3.68 -22.09 1.51
N LEU A 61 3.75 -20.79 1.27
CA LEU A 61 3.68 -19.75 2.29
C LEU A 61 2.23 -19.37 2.58
N THR A 62 1.87 -19.27 3.86
CA THR A 62 0.59 -18.69 4.30
C THR A 62 0.89 -17.42 5.07
N LEU A 63 0.51 -16.28 4.50
CA LEU A 63 0.59 -14.98 5.14
C LEU A 63 -0.64 -14.80 6.01
N TRP A 64 -0.44 -14.54 7.31
CA TRP A 64 -1.49 -14.20 8.25
C TRP A 64 -1.35 -12.71 8.53
N PHE A 65 -2.34 -11.92 8.13
CA PHE A 65 -2.38 -10.50 8.48
C PHE A 65 -3.10 -10.33 9.82
N ASP A 66 -2.47 -9.61 10.76
CA ASP A 66 -3.11 -9.23 12.03
C ASP A 66 -4.38 -8.42 11.79
N GLU A 67 -5.28 -8.44 12.79
CA GLU A 67 -6.55 -7.70 12.73
C GLU A 67 -6.27 -6.20 12.62
N TYR A 68 -6.68 -5.59 11.50
CA TYR A 68 -6.58 -4.15 11.30
C TYR A 68 -7.60 -3.45 12.23
N PRO A 69 -7.27 -2.29 12.85
CA PRO A 69 -8.18 -1.62 13.77
C PRO A 69 -9.53 -1.25 13.13
N ASP A 70 -10.62 -1.36 13.90
CA ASP A 70 -11.99 -1.08 13.42
C ASP A 70 -12.15 0.28 12.73
N HIS A 71 -11.53 1.33 13.29
CA HIS A 71 -11.58 2.69 12.71
C HIS A 71 -10.99 2.72 11.30
N GLY A 72 -9.97 1.91 11.04
CA GLY A 72 -9.37 1.83 9.72
C GLY A 72 -10.31 1.21 8.69
N TYR A 73 -11.18 0.28 9.07
CA TYR A 73 -12.20 -0.27 8.16
C TYR A 73 -13.37 0.70 7.93
N GLU A 74 -13.75 1.47 8.94
CA GLU A 74 -14.80 2.49 8.82
C GLU A 74 -14.36 3.70 7.96
N GLU A 75 -13.06 4.01 7.98
CA GLU A 75 -12.45 5.07 7.16
C GLU A 75 -12.10 4.60 5.73
N TRP A 76 -12.00 3.29 5.52
CA TRP A 76 -11.61 2.73 4.23
C TRP A 76 -12.66 3.03 3.15
N GLN A 77 -12.27 3.89 2.21
CA GLN A 77 -13.05 4.15 1.01
C GLN A 77 -12.78 3.05 -0.01
N THR A 78 -13.82 2.35 -0.45
CA THR A 78 -13.71 1.41 -1.56
C THR A 78 -13.33 2.18 -2.82
N THR A 79 -12.07 2.11 -3.24
CA THR A 79 -11.67 2.67 -4.53
C THR A 79 -12.29 1.82 -5.64
N GLY A 80 -13.01 2.45 -6.57
CA GLY A 80 -13.53 1.77 -7.75
C GLY A 80 -12.41 1.27 -8.68
N PRO A 81 -12.74 0.62 -9.82
CA PRO A 81 -11.76 0.12 -10.78
C PRO A 81 -10.92 1.22 -11.47
N HIS A 82 -11.18 2.48 -11.15
CA HIS A 82 -10.54 3.64 -11.76
C HIS A 82 -9.97 4.55 -10.66
N SER A 83 -8.82 5.16 -10.94
CA SER A 83 -8.24 6.17 -10.07
C SER A 83 -9.19 7.35 -9.93
N ASN A 84 -9.31 7.88 -8.71
CA ASN A 84 -10.00 9.14 -8.44
C ASN A 84 -9.19 10.38 -8.85
N LEU A 85 -7.97 10.20 -9.36
CA LEU A 85 -7.10 11.24 -9.90
C LEU A 85 -6.92 11.02 -11.41
N ARG A 86 -7.15 12.07 -12.20
CA ARG A 86 -6.85 12.09 -13.63
C ARG A 86 -5.39 12.44 -13.84
N LYS A 87 -4.81 12.02 -14.98
CA LYS A 87 -3.42 12.36 -15.34
C LYS A 87 -3.16 13.89 -15.31
N GLN A 88 -4.16 14.67 -15.73
CA GLN A 88 -4.11 16.14 -15.72
C GLN A 88 -4.13 16.77 -14.32
N ASP A 89 -4.50 16.02 -13.28
CA ASP A 89 -4.53 16.50 -11.90
C ASP A 89 -3.12 16.44 -11.25
N TYR A 90 -2.18 15.72 -11.88
CA TYR A 90 -0.79 15.67 -11.44
C TYR A 90 -0.05 16.93 -11.91
N ALA A 91 0.42 17.73 -10.95
CA ALA A 91 1.32 18.84 -11.24
C ALA A 91 2.74 18.31 -11.49
N ASP A 92 3.34 18.71 -12.60
CA ASP A 92 4.75 18.41 -12.88
C ASP A 92 5.67 19.10 -11.85
N PRO A 93 6.79 18.46 -11.43
CA PRO A 93 7.72 19.03 -10.46
C PRO A 93 8.26 20.43 -10.82
N GLN A 94 8.32 20.80 -12.10
CA GLN A 94 8.71 22.15 -12.54
C GLN A 94 7.69 23.21 -12.09
N THR A 95 6.42 22.85 -11.89
CA THR A 95 5.41 23.74 -11.32
C THR A 95 5.77 24.08 -9.89
N CYS A 96 6.13 23.07 -9.10
CA CYS A 96 6.53 23.21 -7.70
C CYS A 96 7.83 24.03 -7.55
N ARG A 97 8.77 23.86 -8.49
CA ARG A 97 10.05 24.58 -8.53
C ARG A 97 9.89 26.11 -8.50
N LYS A 98 8.82 26.64 -9.12
CA LYS A 98 8.57 28.09 -9.22
C LYS A 98 8.51 28.77 -7.85
N CYS A 99 7.92 28.10 -6.86
CA CYS A 99 7.80 28.61 -5.49
C CYS A 99 8.76 27.93 -4.50
N HIS A 100 9.16 26.68 -4.75
CA HIS A 100 9.93 25.85 -3.81
C HIS A 100 11.29 25.43 -4.36
N LYS A 101 12.08 26.39 -4.85
CA LYS A 101 13.37 26.11 -5.51
C LYS A 101 14.32 25.25 -4.66
N LYS A 102 14.54 25.60 -3.39
CA LYS A 102 15.46 24.87 -2.51
C LYS A 102 15.09 23.38 -2.36
N ASN A 103 13.80 23.10 -2.15
CA ASN A 103 13.31 21.73 -2.00
C ASN A 103 13.38 20.98 -3.33
N TYR A 104 13.06 21.66 -4.44
CA TYR A 104 13.20 21.11 -5.77
C TYR A 104 14.66 20.71 -6.04
N ASP A 105 15.63 21.61 -5.80
CA ASP A 105 17.04 21.33 -6.07
C ASP A 105 17.51 20.10 -5.26
N ALA A 106 17.20 20.05 -3.96
CA ALA A 106 17.55 18.93 -3.10
C ALA A 106 16.89 17.60 -3.53
N TRP A 107 15.61 17.63 -3.91
CA TRP A 107 14.90 16.45 -4.43
C TRP A 107 15.41 16.02 -5.80
N HIS A 108 15.73 16.97 -6.67
CA HIS A 108 16.15 16.71 -8.05
C HIS A 108 17.45 15.92 -8.12
N GLU A 109 18.33 16.09 -7.13
CA GLU A 109 19.56 15.31 -6.99
C GLU A 109 19.35 14.00 -6.22
N HIS A 110 18.23 13.85 -5.50
CA HIS A 110 17.95 12.70 -4.64
C HIS A 110 17.62 11.42 -5.43
N PRO A 111 18.07 10.23 -4.99
CA PRO A 111 17.75 8.95 -5.63
C PRO A 111 16.26 8.67 -5.84
N HIS A 112 15.38 9.21 -5.00
CA HIS A 112 13.92 9.11 -5.20
C HIS A 112 13.45 9.66 -6.55
N ARG A 113 14.03 10.76 -7.03
CA ARG A 113 13.72 11.34 -8.36
C ARG A 113 14.26 10.50 -9.50
N LYS A 114 15.28 9.68 -9.23
CA LYS A 114 15.93 8.78 -10.17
C LYS A 114 15.54 7.32 -9.93
N MET A 115 14.42 7.07 -9.23
CA MET A 115 13.99 5.71 -8.94
C MET A 115 13.44 5.03 -10.19
N ASN A 116 12.65 5.72 -11.01
CA ASN A 116 12.11 5.18 -12.26
C ASN A 116 12.34 6.21 -13.37
N LEU A 117 13.15 5.87 -14.35
CA LEU A 117 13.46 6.74 -15.49
C LEU A 117 13.43 5.93 -16.78
N LEU A 118 13.20 6.59 -17.91
CA LEU A 118 13.43 5.97 -19.21
C LEU A 118 14.91 5.62 -19.36
N ALA A 119 15.21 4.51 -20.02
CA ALA A 119 16.56 4.11 -20.35
C ALA A 119 17.17 5.05 -21.39
N SER A 120 18.36 5.57 -21.09
CA SER A 120 19.13 6.48 -21.91
C SER A 120 20.59 6.41 -21.47
N ALA A 121 21.51 6.99 -22.26
CA ALA A 121 22.92 7.09 -21.87
C ALA A 121 23.14 7.81 -20.53
N ASP A 122 22.24 8.71 -20.13
CA ASP A 122 22.36 9.47 -18.88
C ASP A 122 21.75 8.76 -17.66
N THR A 123 20.94 7.72 -17.89
CA THR A 123 20.13 7.07 -16.84
C THR A 123 20.52 5.61 -16.62
N VAL A 124 21.05 4.94 -17.63
CA VAL A 124 21.67 3.61 -17.49
C VAL A 124 23.08 3.80 -16.96
N VAL A 125 23.29 3.40 -15.71
CA VAL A 125 24.57 3.50 -15.00
C VAL A 125 25.32 2.16 -15.03
N GLY A 126 24.60 1.05 -15.14
CA GLY A 126 25.23 -0.27 -15.30
C GLY A 126 26.00 -0.40 -16.61
N ASP A 127 26.93 -1.36 -16.66
CA ASP A 127 27.79 -1.56 -17.82
C ASP A 127 27.03 -2.24 -18.99
N PHE A 128 26.83 -1.51 -20.08
CA PHE A 128 26.25 -2.01 -21.34
C PHE A 128 27.25 -1.90 -22.50
N SER A 129 28.55 -1.86 -22.20
CA SER A 129 29.63 -1.80 -23.21
C SER A 129 29.72 -3.05 -24.09
N GLY A 130 29.11 -4.16 -23.67
CA GLY A 130 29.30 -5.49 -24.25
C GLY A 130 30.39 -6.32 -23.55
N GLU A 131 31.17 -5.71 -22.64
CA GLU A 131 32.26 -6.42 -21.94
C GLU A 131 31.78 -7.12 -20.66
N ALA A 132 30.74 -6.60 -20.01
CA ALA A 132 30.18 -7.17 -18.79
C ALA A 132 29.33 -8.43 -19.05
N SER A 133 29.47 -9.41 -18.16
CA SER A 133 28.61 -10.59 -18.15
C SER A 133 28.33 -11.12 -16.74
N ILE A 134 27.14 -11.70 -16.54
CA ILE A 134 26.74 -12.33 -15.28
C ILE A 134 26.47 -13.80 -15.53
N ARG A 135 27.17 -14.68 -14.81
CA ARG A 135 26.93 -16.13 -14.84
C ARG A 135 26.02 -16.54 -13.69
N TYR A 136 24.87 -17.11 -14.01
CA TYR A 136 23.89 -17.53 -12.99
C TYR A 136 23.12 -18.78 -13.40
N ARG A 137 23.19 -19.82 -12.52
CA ARG A 137 22.52 -21.12 -12.70
C ARG A 137 22.72 -21.71 -14.10
N GLY A 138 23.97 -21.76 -14.57
CA GLY A 138 24.35 -22.31 -15.88
C GLY A 138 23.97 -21.43 -17.09
N GLY A 139 23.38 -20.26 -16.88
CA GLY A 139 23.18 -19.25 -17.93
C GLY A 139 24.23 -18.14 -17.86
N THR A 140 24.42 -17.46 -18.97
CA THR A 140 25.24 -16.23 -19.08
C THR A 140 24.36 -15.11 -19.59
N ALA A 141 24.33 -14.00 -18.84
CA ALA A 141 23.72 -12.75 -19.27
C ALA A 141 24.79 -11.78 -19.77
N THR A 142 24.55 -11.13 -20.90
CA THR A 142 25.38 -10.04 -21.46
C THR A 142 24.54 -8.79 -21.69
N PHE A 143 25.19 -7.64 -21.71
CA PHE A 143 24.54 -6.33 -21.72
C PHE A 143 25.21 -5.44 -22.78
N GLU A 144 24.43 -4.93 -23.72
CA GLU A 144 24.94 -4.24 -24.90
C GLU A 144 24.10 -3.01 -25.20
N THR A 145 24.74 -1.94 -25.67
CA THR A 145 24.07 -0.76 -26.20
C THR A 145 24.43 -0.56 -27.68
N GLY A 146 23.47 -0.10 -28.48
CA GLY A 146 23.66 0.13 -29.92
C GLY A 146 22.61 1.08 -30.49
N GLU A 147 22.46 1.10 -31.81
CA GLU A 147 21.48 1.97 -32.50
C GLU A 147 20.04 1.72 -32.03
N ASP A 148 19.71 0.47 -31.71
CA ASP A 148 18.41 0.04 -31.22
C ASP A 148 18.21 0.28 -29.70
N GLY A 149 19.15 0.95 -29.03
CA GLY A 149 19.15 1.18 -27.59
C GLY A 149 19.83 0.07 -26.80
N PHE A 150 19.35 -0.15 -25.56
CA PHE A 150 19.96 -1.05 -24.59
C PHE A 150 19.34 -2.44 -24.66
N ARG A 151 20.17 -3.48 -24.65
CA ARG A 151 19.77 -4.89 -24.73
C ARG A 151 20.40 -5.72 -23.62
N MET A 152 19.64 -6.69 -23.14
CA MET A 152 20.10 -7.73 -22.23
C MET A 152 19.87 -9.09 -22.89
N THR A 153 20.92 -9.88 -23.06
CA THR A 153 20.83 -11.21 -23.66
C THR A 153 21.10 -12.26 -22.60
N LEU A 154 20.19 -13.23 -22.44
CA LEU A 154 20.37 -14.40 -21.58
C LEU A 154 20.48 -15.66 -22.44
N ALA A 155 21.65 -16.27 -22.43
CA ALA A 155 21.89 -17.59 -23.00
C ALA A 155 21.92 -18.65 -21.89
N ARG A 156 21.13 -19.72 -22.03
CA ARG A 156 21.18 -20.91 -21.16
C ARG A 156 20.84 -22.14 -21.98
N ASP A 157 21.72 -23.13 -21.94
CA ASP A 157 21.62 -24.34 -22.75
C ASP A 157 21.45 -23.96 -24.24
N GLU A 158 20.41 -24.47 -24.92
CA GLU A 158 20.09 -24.13 -26.31
C GLU A 158 19.18 -22.90 -26.45
N ALA A 159 18.72 -22.31 -25.34
CA ALA A 159 17.81 -21.19 -25.35
C ALA A 159 18.54 -19.86 -25.21
N THR A 160 18.29 -18.94 -26.14
CA THR A 160 18.73 -17.54 -26.06
C THR A 160 17.52 -16.62 -26.00
N ARG A 161 17.51 -15.70 -25.05
CA ARG A 161 16.49 -14.66 -24.89
C ARG A 161 17.16 -13.29 -24.98
N VAL A 162 16.61 -12.41 -25.80
CA VAL A 162 17.05 -11.02 -25.92
C VAL A 162 15.92 -10.13 -25.45
N TYR A 163 16.24 -9.27 -24.49
CA TYR A 163 15.31 -8.28 -23.94
C TYR A 163 15.75 -6.88 -24.39
N GLU A 164 14.79 -6.05 -24.79
CA GLU A 164 15.01 -4.60 -24.83
C GLU A 164 14.96 -4.04 -23.40
N VAL A 165 15.72 -2.98 -23.14
CA VAL A 165 15.70 -2.24 -21.88
C VAL A 165 15.16 -0.84 -22.17
N VAL A 166 14.02 -0.50 -21.58
CA VAL A 166 13.31 0.76 -21.88
C VAL A 166 13.20 1.69 -20.67
N GLU A 167 13.35 1.16 -19.47
CA GLU A 167 13.28 1.90 -18.21
C GLU A 167 14.29 1.34 -17.19
N THR A 168 14.77 2.20 -16.30
CA THR A 168 15.68 1.87 -15.20
C THR A 168 14.96 1.98 -13.86
N ILE A 169 15.24 1.08 -12.93
CA ILE A 169 14.79 1.13 -11.54
C ILE A 169 16.01 1.28 -10.64
N GLY A 170 16.10 2.39 -9.91
CA GLY A 170 17.22 2.68 -9.01
C GLY A 170 18.42 3.33 -9.71
N SER A 171 19.30 3.92 -8.91
CA SER A 171 20.43 4.74 -9.37
C SER A 171 21.54 4.95 -8.34
N ARG A 172 21.47 4.27 -7.19
CA ARG A 172 22.46 4.41 -6.10
C ARG A 172 23.20 3.11 -5.86
N PHE A 173 22.60 2.19 -5.11
CA PHE A 173 23.24 0.90 -4.78
C PHE A 173 23.03 -0.14 -5.88
N PHE A 174 21.80 -0.20 -6.38
CA PHE A 174 21.38 -1.14 -7.39
C PHE A 174 20.70 -0.40 -8.53
N GLN A 175 20.85 -0.95 -9.73
CA GLN A 175 20.02 -0.59 -10.86
C GLN A 175 19.47 -1.85 -11.53
N TYR A 176 18.14 -1.95 -11.51
CA TYR A 176 17.39 -2.93 -12.28
C TYR A 176 16.83 -2.30 -13.54
N TYR A 177 16.30 -3.14 -14.42
CA TYR A 177 15.81 -2.72 -15.72
C TYR A 177 14.41 -3.24 -15.94
N VAL A 178 13.59 -2.47 -16.66
CA VAL A 178 12.28 -2.88 -17.14
C VAL A 178 12.30 -2.90 -18.65
N GLY A 179 11.68 -3.91 -19.22
CA GLY A 179 11.70 -4.15 -20.64
C GLY A 179 10.77 -5.26 -21.07
N SER A 180 10.90 -5.65 -22.32
CA SER A 180 10.14 -6.74 -22.93
C SER A 180 11.08 -7.70 -23.66
N LEU A 181 10.63 -8.93 -23.88
CA LEU A 181 11.34 -9.90 -24.70
C LEU A 181 11.17 -9.50 -26.18
N VAL A 182 12.27 -9.46 -26.94
CA VAL A 182 12.24 -9.18 -28.38
C VAL A 182 12.62 -10.40 -29.22
N LYS A 183 13.31 -11.38 -28.62
CA LYS A 183 13.64 -12.65 -29.26
C LYS A 183 13.79 -13.74 -28.22
N GLY A 184 13.18 -14.90 -28.43
CA GLY A 184 13.29 -16.05 -27.53
C GLY A 184 12.61 -17.30 -28.10
N PRO A 185 12.73 -18.45 -27.44
CA PRO A 185 12.04 -19.68 -27.82
C PRO A 185 10.53 -19.65 -27.52
N GLU A 186 10.05 -18.65 -26.78
CA GLU A 186 8.65 -18.51 -26.45
C GLU A 186 7.78 -18.23 -27.69
N PRO A 187 6.53 -18.73 -27.71
CA PRO A 187 5.55 -18.35 -28.75
C PRO A 187 5.31 -16.84 -28.79
N GLU A 188 4.99 -16.29 -29.95
CA GLU A 188 4.76 -14.85 -30.15
C GLU A 188 3.66 -14.26 -29.24
N ALA A 189 2.65 -15.06 -28.91
CA ALA A 189 1.58 -14.67 -28.00
C ALA A 189 1.98 -14.67 -26.50
N HIS A 190 3.24 -15.01 -26.17
CA HIS A 190 3.69 -15.08 -24.79
C HIS A 190 3.73 -13.68 -24.14
N PRO A 191 3.26 -13.52 -22.88
CA PRO A 191 3.16 -12.20 -22.24
C PRO A 191 4.46 -11.38 -22.20
N MET A 192 5.61 -12.05 -22.19
CA MET A 192 6.92 -11.37 -22.20
C MET A 192 7.17 -10.53 -23.46
N TYR A 193 6.53 -10.84 -24.60
CA TYR A 193 6.59 -10.01 -25.82
C TYR A 193 5.61 -8.83 -25.79
N GLN A 194 4.59 -8.89 -24.93
CA GLN A 194 3.42 -8.00 -24.98
C GLN A 194 3.40 -7.00 -23.81
N ALA A 195 4.10 -7.30 -22.73
CA ALA A 195 4.12 -6.50 -21.51
C ALA A 195 5.54 -6.19 -21.06
N ARG A 196 5.71 -5.01 -20.48
CA ARG A 196 6.93 -4.61 -19.81
C ARG A 196 6.99 -5.20 -18.40
N PHE A 197 8.13 -5.75 -18.02
CA PHE A 197 8.34 -6.35 -16.71
C PHE A 197 9.79 -6.12 -16.24
N VAL A 198 10.02 -6.31 -14.94
CA VAL A 198 11.37 -6.22 -14.36
C VAL A 198 12.21 -7.37 -14.90
N LEU A 199 13.31 -7.02 -15.55
CA LEU A 199 14.21 -7.95 -16.20
C LEU A 199 15.03 -8.75 -15.17
N PRO A 200 15.50 -9.96 -15.55
CA PRO A 200 16.05 -10.91 -14.59
C PRO A 200 17.39 -10.50 -13.97
N PHE A 201 18.10 -9.54 -14.55
CA PHE A 201 19.40 -9.07 -14.07
C PHE A 201 19.43 -7.56 -13.90
N GLY A 202 20.26 -7.13 -12.97
CA GLY A 202 20.57 -5.73 -12.69
C GLY A 202 22.01 -5.62 -12.21
N TYR A 203 22.46 -4.40 -11.99
CA TYR A 203 23.80 -4.10 -11.49
C TYR A 203 23.78 -3.72 -10.02
N TRP A 204 24.82 -4.12 -9.31
CA TRP A 204 25.30 -3.44 -8.11
C TRP A 204 26.25 -2.34 -8.59
N LEU A 205 25.98 -1.08 -8.26
CA LEU A 205 26.73 0.08 -8.78
C LEU A 205 27.88 0.53 -7.87
N ASP A 206 27.79 0.18 -6.59
CA ASP A 206 28.77 0.51 -5.54
C ASP A 206 29.81 -0.62 -5.30
N GLU A 207 29.97 -1.56 -6.24
CA GLU A 207 31.05 -2.56 -6.28
C GLU A 207 31.95 -2.36 -7.52
#